data_AF-A0A942CRQ0-F1
#
_entry.id   AF-A0A942CRQ0-F1
#
_cell.length_a   1.000
_cell.length_b   1.000
_cell.length_c   1.000
_cell.angle_alpha   90.00
_cell.angle_beta   90.00
_cell.angle_gamma   90.00
#
_symmetry.space_group_name_H-M   'P 1'
#
loop_
_entity.id
_entity.type
_entity.pdbx_description
1 polymer ?
#
loop_
_entity_poly.entity_id
_entity_poly.type
_entity_poly.pdbx_seq_one_letter_code
_entity_poly.pdbx_strand_id
1 'polypeptide(L)' 'MKKSAKKSSSIERKNFNTDKRRKHHHWLVTVHYADGERFGRVYTDKDKATRFADRQRKSPVVRSARVAQVS' A
#
# COMPACT_ATOMS: atom_id res chain seq x y z
N MET A 1 -7.14 -50.05 9.77
CA MET A 1 -6.58 -48.67 9.70
C MET A 1 -7.18 -47.95 8.49
N LYS A 2 -8.10 -46.99 8.68
CA LYS A 2 -8.64 -46.18 7.58
C LYS A 2 -7.75 -44.94 7.40
N LYS A 3 -7.04 -44.84 6.28
CA LYS A 3 -6.23 -43.67 5.93
C LYS A 3 -7.18 -42.52 5.55
N SER A 4 -7.16 -41.44 6.32
CA SER A 4 -7.91 -40.21 6.01
C SER A 4 -7.23 -39.48 4.84
N ALA A 5 -7.99 -39.26 3.77
CA ALA A 5 -7.54 -38.46 2.64
C ALA A 5 -7.38 -37.00 3.06
N LYS A 6 -6.16 -36.44 2.91
CA LYS A 6 -5.89 -35.01 3.07
C LYS A 6 -6.70 -34.23 2.04
N LYS A 7 -7.68 -33.45 2.50
CA LYS A 7 -8.45 -32.52 1.68
C LYS A 7 -7.51 -31.43 1.19
N SER A 8 -7.08 -31.51 -0.08
CA SER A 8 -6.34 -30.42 -0.72
C SER A 8 -7.28 -29.22 -0.82
N SER A 9 -7.02 -28.17 -0.03
CA SER A 9 -7.71 -26.89 -0.18
C SER A 9 -7.34 -26.34 -1.56
N SER A 10 -8.22 -26.51 -2.54
CA SER A 10 -8.15 -25.78 -3.80
C SER A 10 -8.12 -24.30 -3.45
N ILE A 11 -6.97 -23.65 -3.62
CA ILE A 11 -6.87 -22.20 -3.53
C ILE A 11 -7.72 -21.68 -4.68
N GLU A 12 -8.96 -21.33 -4.36
CA GLU A 12 -9.92 -20.74 -5.28
C GLU A 12 -9.26 -19.47 -5.81
N ARG A 13 -8.77 -19.51 -7.05
CA ARG A 13 -8.16 -18.34 -7.71
C ARG A 13 -9.30 -17.37 -7.99
N LYS A 14 -9.68 -16.57 -6.99
CA LYS A 14 -10.69 -15.52 -7.15
C LYS A 14 -10.26 -14.64 -8.32
N ASN A 15 -11.13 -14.54 -9.32
CA ASN A 15 -10.90 -13.74 -10.51
C ASN A 15 -10.51 -12.32 -10.08
N PHE A 16 -9.28 -11.91 -10.38
CA PHE A 16 -8.73 -10.61 -9.98
C PHE A 16 -9.59 -9.41 -10.42
N ASN A 17 -10.46 -9.62 -11.41
CA ASN A 17 -11.42 -8.64 -11.91
C ASN A 17 -12.50 -8.24 -10.87
N THR A 18 -12.69 -9.04 -9.81
CA THR A 18 -13.59 -8.72 -8.69
C THR A 18 -12.93 -7.89 -7.59
N ASP A 19 -11.60 -7.72 -7.62
CA ASP A 19 -10.90 -6.92 -6.61
C ASP A 19 -11.08 -5.42 -6.88
N LYS A 20 -12.02 -4.81 -6.17
CA LYS A 20 -12.32 -3.36 -6.28
C LYS A 20 -11.09 -2.48 -6.04
N ARG A 21 -10.10 -2.92 -5.26
CA ARG A 21 -8.87 -2.15 -4.99
C ARG A 21 -8.08 -1.87 -6.25
N ARG A 22 -8.10 -2.81 -7.21
CA ARG A 22 -7.37 -2.71 -8.48
C ARG A 22 -7.99 -1.75 -9.50
N LYS A 23 -9.21 -1.29 -9.24
CA LYS A 23 -9.90 -0.30 -10.10
C LYS A 23 -9.49 1.14 -9.79
N HIS A 24 -8.77 1.37 -8.68
CA HIS A 24 -8.32 2.69 -8.27
C HIS A 24 -6.86 2.93 -8.67
N HIS A 25 -6.51 4.19 -8.93
CA HIS A 25 -5.12 4.60 -8.99
C HIS A 25 -4.48 4.50 -7.60
N HIS A 26 -3.32 3.87 -7.54
CA HIS A 26 -2.52 3.74 -6.35
C HIS A 26 -1.55 4.92 -6.29
N TRP A 27 -1.42 5.51 -5.11
CA TRP A 27 -0.60 6.67 -4.81
C TRP A 27 0.38 6.29 -3.70
N LEU A 28 1.66 6.16 -4.05
CA LEU A 28 2.74 5.95 -3.09
C LEU A 28 3.13 7.29 -2.49
N VAL A 29 3.12 7.35 -1.15
CA VAL A 29 3.76 8.41 -0.39
C VAL A 29 5.11 7.90 0.11
N THR A 30 6.17 8.64 -0.22
CA THR A 30 7.53 8.40 0.28
C THR A 30 7.91 9.53 1.22
N VAL A 31 8.18 9.21 2.47
CA VAL A 31 8.73 10.14 3.48
C VAL A 31 10.22 9.90 3.58
N HIS A 32 10.99 10.99 3.52
CA HIS A 32 12.43 11.02 3.72
C HIS A 32 12.71 11.71 5.05
N TYR A 33 13.33 11.00 5.97
CA TYR A 33 13.71 11.56 7.28
C TYR A 33 15.07 12.25 7.20
N ALA A 34 15.40 13.03 8.23
CA ALA A 34 16.64 13.78 8.32
C ALA A 34 17.90 12.88 8.46
N ASP A 35 17.74 11.71 9.06
CA ASP A 35 18.75 10.66 9.23
C ASP A 35 19.04 9.86 7.94
N GLY A 36 18.27 10.08 6.87
CA GLY A 36 18.40 9.37 5.60
C GLY A 36 17.49 8.15 5.47
N GLU A 37 16.78 7.74 6.53
CA GLU A 37 15.79 6.67 6.46
C GLU A 37 14.58 7.08 5.61
N ARG A 38 13.87 6.07 5.09
CA ARG A 38 12.74 6.23 4.19
C ARG A 38 11.56 5.38 4.63
N PHE A 39 10.38 5.98 4.61
CA PHE A 39 9.12 5.28 4.85
C PHE A 39 8.20 5.37 3.63
N GLY A 40 7.57 4.24 3.26
CA GLY A 40 6.64 4.15 2.14
C GLY A 40 5.24 3.73 2.59
N ARG A 41 4.21 4.43 2.09
CA ARG A 41 2.80 4.03 2.28
C ARG A 41 1.98 4.27 1.03
N VAL A 42 1.21 3.27 0.61
CA VAL A 42 0.34 3.34 -0.56
C VAL A 42 -1.10 3.67 -0.15
N TYR A 43 -1.74 4.54 -0.92
CA TYR A 43 -3.15 4.89 -0.83
C TYR A 43 -3.84 4.60 -2.16
N THR A 44 -5.15 4.31 -2.13
CA THR A 44 -5.99 4.23 -3.34
C THR A 44 -6.63 5.58 -3.70
N ASP A 45 -6.38 6.61 -2.89
CA ASP A 45 -7.00 7.93 -2.96
C ASP A 45 -5.92 9.01 -2.89
N LYS A 46 -5.90 9.90 -3.89
CA LYS A 46 -4.89 10.93 -4.05
C LYS A 46 -4.94 11.99 -2.94
N ASP A 47 -6.14 12.36 -2.50
CA ASP A 47 -6.33 13.42 -1.53
C ASP A 47 -5.88 12.96 -0.14
N LYS A 48 -6.17 11.70 0.22
CA LYS A 48 -5.64 11.08 1.44
C LYS A 48 -4.11 10.99 1.42
N ALA A 49 -3.53 10.59 0.28
CA ALA A 49 -2.08 10.54 0.11
C ALA A 49 -1.45 11.93 0.30
N THR A 50 -2.05 12.95 -0.33
CA THR A 50 -1.58 14.34 -0.29
C THR A 50 -1.68 14.91 1.11
N ARG A 51 -2.83 14.78 1.79
CA ARG A 51 -3.00 15.23 3.18
C ARG A 51 -2.03 14.56 4.15
N PHE A 52 -1.71 13.29 3.93
CA PHE A 52 -0.69 12.60 4.73
C PHE A 52 0.70 13.19 4.48
N ALA A 53 1.08 13.38 3.22
CA ALA A 53 2.37 13.99 2.86
C ALA A 53 2.51 15.41 3.43
N ASP A 54 1.46 16.23 3.36
CA ASP A 54 1.46 17.59 3.91
C ASP A 54 1.61 17.60 5.42
N ARG A 55 0.96 16.65 6.12
CA ARG A 55 1.17 16.49 7.57
C ARG A 55 2.60 16.09 7.89
N GLN A 56 3.20 15.19 7.10
CA GLN A 56 4.59 14.77 7.31
C GLN A 56 5.58 15.92 7.05
N ARG A 57 5.35 16.76 6.05
CA ARG A 57 6.20 17.94 5.75
C ARG A 57 6.25 18.96 6.90
N LYS A 58 5.24 18.99 7.76
CA LYS A 58 5.22 19.87 8.95
C LYS A 58 6.05 19.34 10.11
N SER A 59 6.47 18.07 10.06
CA SER A 59 7.22 17.43 11.13
C SER A 59 8.71 17.82 11.07
N PRO A 60 9.34 18.20 12.19
CA PRO A 60 10.74 18.62 12.20
C PRO A 60 11.73 17.48 11.89
N VAL A 61 11.32 16.23 12.08
CA VAL A 61 12.17 15.06 11.79
C VAL A 61 12.14 14.65 10.31
N VAL A 62 11.19 15.19 9.53
CA VAL A 62 11.01 14.86 8.12
C VAL A 62 11.74 15.87 7.26
N ARG A 63 12.61 15.39 6.39
CA ARG A 63 13.29 16.22 5.40
C ARG A 63 12.40 16.54 4.21
N SER A 64 11.66 15.55 3.70
CA SER A 64 10.70 15.77 2.60
C SER A 64 9.67 14.63 2.51
N ALA A 65 8.53 14.90 1.89
CA ALA A 65 7.56 13.89 1.52
C ALA A 65 7.11 14.06 0.07
N ARG A 66 7.05 12.96 -0.69
CA ARG A 66 6.70 12.91 -2.12
C ARG A 66 5.49 12.01 -2.32
N VAL A 67 4.62 12.36 -3.26
CA VAL A 67 3.47 11.56 -3.67
C VAL A 67 3.62 11.22 -5.15
N ALA A 68 3.51 9.95 -5.51
CA ALA A 68 3.60 9.48 -6.89
C ALA A 68 2.49 8.47 -7.18
N GLN A 69 1.90 8.54 -8.37
CA GLN A 69 1.01 7.49 -8.85
C GLN A 69 1.84 6.26 -9.27
N VAL A 70 1.43 5.07 -8.85
CA VAL A 70 2.17 3.81 -9.09
C VAL A 70 1.34 2.72 -9.79
N SER A 71 0.10 3.02 -10.20
CA SER A 71 -0.75 2.14 -11.02
C SER A 71 -1.52 2.88 -12.09
#